data_AF-A0A4P8J0W9-F1
#
_entry.id   AF-A0A4P8J0W9-F1
#
_cell.length_a   1.000
_cell.length_b   1.000
_cell.length_c   1.000
_cell.angle_alpha   90.00
_cell.angle_beta   90.00
_cell.angle_gamma   90.00
#
_symmetry.space_group_name_H-M   'P 1'
#
loop_
_entity.id
_entity.type
_entity.pdbx_description
1 polymer ?
#
loop_
_entity_poly.entity_id
_entity_poly.type
_entity_poly.pdbx_seq_one_letter_code
_entity_poly.pdbx_strand_id
1 'polypeptide(L)'
;MRFLLDLGYATGLRTSEFVGAVLRDIRPGGRGESWLHLIGKGGKPGGVALSPLATEGLQYLVERRLPVSRQRWNATTPILASLGEDDGAGITDAHLWRVTRWFFLKAAAVIEGDHPVLAVKLRRARPHWMRHATQG
;
A
#
# COMPACT_ATOMS: atom_id res chain seq x y z
N MET A 1 -1.13 -1.00 9.43
CA MET A 1 -0.41 0.22 8.97
C MET A 1 0.95 -0.12 8.35
N ARG A 2 1.73 -1.02 8.93
CA ARG A 2 3.06 -1.42 8.43
C ARG A 2 3.05 -1.83 6.95
N PHE A 3 2.16 -2.74 6.56
CA PHE A 3 1.97 -3.14 5.16
C PHE A 3 1.77 -1.97 4.19
N LEU A 4 0.89 -1.03 4.57
CA LEU A 4 0.56 0.12 3.75
C LEU A 4 1.78 1.02 3.52
N LEU A 5 2.57 1.22 4.57
CA LEU A 5 3.77 2.04 4.51
C LEU A 5 4.87 1.34 3.71
N ASP A 6 5.13 0.07 3.99
CA ASP A 6 6.18 -0.71 3.35
C ASP A 6 5.89 -0.90 1.85
N LEU A 7 4.66 -1.29 1.51
CA LEU A 7 4.27 -1.49 0.12
C LEU A 7 4.19 -0.16 -0.62
N GLY A 8 3.56 0.87 -0.04
CA GLY A 8 3.46 2.20 -0.63
C GLY A 8 4.84 2.84 -0.87
N TYR A 9 5.77 2.68 0.08
CA TYR A 9 7.15 3.16 -0.05
C TYR A 9 7.94 2.36 -1.09
N ALA A 10 7.88 1.02 -1.04
CA ALA A 10 8.64 0.16 -1.94
C ALA A 10 8.17 0.26 -3.40
N THR A 11 6.89 0.61 -3.62
CA THR A 11 6.30 0.57 -4.97
C THR A 11 6.05 1.94 -5.59
N GLY A 12 5.98 3.01 -4.79
CA GLY A 12 5.75 4.36 -5.27
C GLY A 12 4.40 4.60 -5.93
N LEU A 13 3.42 3.73 -5.69
CA LEU A 13 2.12 3.76 -6.37
C LEU A 13 1.32 5.00 -6.02
N ARG A 14 0.49 5.43 -6.98
CA ARG A 14 -0.57 6.39 -6.66
C ARG A 14 -1.60 5.71 -5.76
N THR A 15 -2.20 6.49 -4.86
CA THR A 15 -3.30 6.04 -4.00
C THR A 15 -4.38 5.29 -4.77
N SER A 16 -4.80 5.82 -5.92
CA SER A 16 -5.84 5.20 -6.75
C SER A 16 -5.41 3.88 -7.39
N GLU A 17 -4.13 3.75 -7.77
CA GLU A 17 -3.57 2.50 -8.31
C GLU A 17 -3.51 1.45 -7.19
N PHE A 18 -3.21 1.88 -5.97
CA PHE A 18 -3.10 0.99 -4.82
C PHE A 18 -4.48 0.53 -4.30
N VAL A 19 -5.47 1.42 -4.29
CA VAL A 19 -6.86 1.14 -3.94
C VAL A 19 -7.54 0.19 -4.94
N GLY A 20 -7.23 0.36 -6.23
CA GLY A 20 -7.80 -0.47 -7.30
C GLY A 20 -7.15 -1.84 -7.48
N ALA A 21 -6.03 -2.12 -6.81
CA ALA A 21 -5.27 -3.35 -7.03
C ALA A 21 -5.95 -4.58 -6.42
N VAL A 22 -6.03 -5.67 -7.18
CA VAL A 22 -6.62 -6.96 -6.75
C VAL A 22 -5.60 -8.10 -6.85
N LEU A 23 -5.89 -9.27 -6.27
CA LEU A 23 -4.94 -10.39 -6.21
C LEU A 23 -4.43 -10.87 -7.59
N ARG A 24 -5.23 -10.77 -8.67
CA ARG A 24 -4.79 -11.15 -10.03
C ARG A 24 -3.69 -10.24 -10.60
N ASP A 25 -3.54 -9.05 -10.02
CA ASP A 25 -2.60 -8.04 -10.50
C ASP A 25 -1.18 -8.34 -10.02
N ILE A 26 -1.03 -9.09 -8.93
CA ILE A 26 0.24 -9.70 -8.56
C ILE A 26 0.50 -10.81 -9.59
N ARG A 27 1.67 -10.92 -10.19
CA ARG A 27 2.05 -12.00 -11.13
C ARG A 27 3.50 -12.44 -10.88
N PRO A 28 3.86 -13.71 -11.15
CA PRO A 28 5.25 -14.11 -11.12
C PRO A 28 6.02 -13.45 -12.27
N GLY A 29 7.21 -12.96 -11.96
CA GLY A 29 8.23 -12.52 -12.90
C GLY A 29 9.10 -13.69 -13.37
N GLY A 30 9.94 -13.41 -14.36
CA GLY A 30 10.72 -14.42 -15.06
C GLY A 30 11.90 -14.99 -14.25
N ARG A 31 12.30 -14.35 -13.14
CA ARG A 31 13.45 -14.77 -12.32
C ARG A 31 13.07 -15.04 -10.85
N GLY A 32 11.79 -15.31 -10.58
CA GLY A 32 11.29 -15.62 -9.24
C GLY A 32 10.85 -14.40 -8.42
N GLU A 33 11.06 -13.18 -8.93
CA GLU A 33 10.46 -11.97 -8.39
C GLU A 33 8.94 -11.95 -8.65
N SER A 34 8.14 -11.36 -7.77
CA SER A 34 6.73 -11.08 -8.07
C SER A 34 6.57 -9.65 -8.58
N TRP A 35 5.65 -9.42 -9.49
CA TRP A 35 5.32 -8.10 -10.03
C TRP A 35 3.90 -7.72 -9.67
N LEU A 36 3.66 -6.47 -9.34
CA LEU A 36 2.31 -5.91 -9.25
C LEU A 36 2.02 -5.11 -10.51
N HIS A 37 1.12 -5.63 -11.35
CA HIS A 37 0.70 -5.03 -12.61
C HIS A 37 -0.47 -4.10 -12.39
N LEU A 38 -0.38 -2.88 -12.90
CA LEU A 38 -1.36 -1.84 -12.60
C LEU A 38 -1.72 -1.10 -13.88
N ILE A 39 -2.93 -0.55 -13.91
CA ILE A 39 -3.34 0.36 -14.97
C ILE A 39 -3.22 1.78 -14.41
N GLY A 40 -2.20 2.51 -14.85
CA GLY A 40 -1.97 3.87 -14.41
C GLY A 40 -2.90 4.89 -15.08
N LYS A 41 -2.82 6.14 -14.62
CA LYS A 41 -3.55 7.27 -15.23
C LYS A 41 -3.33 7.30 -16.76
N GLY A 42 -4.43 7.31 -17.52
CA GLY A 42 -4.43 7.27 -18.99
C GLY A 42 -4.51 5.86 -19.59
N GLY A 43 -4.81 4.83 -18.78
CA GLY A 43 -5.01 3.46 -19.27
C GLY A 43 -3.70 2.72 -19.59
N LYS A 44 -2.55 3.32 -19.27
CA LYS A 44 -1.25 2.74 -19.60
C LYS A 44 -0.90 1.62 -18.62
N PRO A 45 -0.60 0.39 -19.11
CA PRO A 45 -0.09 -0.67 -18.25
C PRO A 45 1.24 -0.24 -17.62
N GLY A 46 1.35 -0.44 -16.32
CA GLY A 46 2.57 -0.33 -15.55
C GLY A 46 2.80 -1.61 -14.76
N GLY A 47 4.02 -1.77 -14.25
CA GLY A 47 4.36 -2.86 -13.37
C GLY A 47 5.46 -2.41 -12.43
N VAL A 48 5.34 -2.82 -11.18
CA VAL A 48 6.39 -2.63 -10.18
C VAL A 48 6.85 -3.98 -9.67
N ALA A 49 8.15 -4.20 -9.65
CA ALA A 49 8.71 -5.37 -9.02
C ALA A 49 8.45 -5.30 -7.51
N LEU A 50 7.89 -6.35 -6.95
CA LEU A 50 7.76 -6.53 -5.51
C LEU A 50 9.13 -6.93 -4.97
N SER A 51 9.81 -5.98 -4.34
CA SER A 51 11.06 -6.22 -3.61
C SER A 51 10.85 -7.24 -2.48
N PRO A 52 11.92 -7.78 -1.87
CA PRO A 52 11.79 -8.62 -0.67
C PRO A 52 10.93 -7.97 0.42
N LEU A 53 11.08 -6.66 0.66
CA LEU A 53 10.24 -5.89 1.60
C LEU A 53 8.75 -5.89 1.19
N ALA A 54 8.46 -5.74 -0.10
CA ALA A 54 7.08 -5.81 -0.59
C ALA A 54 6.49 -7.23 -0.49
N THR A 55 7.35 -8.26 -0.59
CA THR A 55 6.98 -9.67 -0.43
C THR A 55 6.74 -10.01 1.04
N GLU A 56 7.52 -9.48 1.98
CA GLU A 56 7.21 -9.50 3.42
C GLU A 56 5.86 -8.84 3.70
N GLY A 57 5.58 -7.73 3.00
CA GLY A 57 4.27 -7.11 3.03
C GLY A 57 3.13 -8.08 2.68
N LEU A 58 3.32 -9.07 1.81
CA LEU A 58 2.29 -10.07 1.49
C LEU A 58 1.94 -10.98 2.67
N GLN A 59 2.70 -10.98 3.77
CA GLN A 59 2.26 -11.59 5.04
C GLN A 59 0.92 -10.98 5.54
N TYR A 60 0.62 -9.74 5.14
CA TYR A 60 -0.71 -9.14 5.32
C TYR A 60 -1.86 -10.00 4.74
N LEU A 61 -1.62 -10.74 3.65
CA LEU A 61 -2.63 -11.65 3.10
C LEU A 61 -2.92 -12.81 4.06
N VAL A 62 -1.92 -13.25 4.83
CA VAL A 62 -2.08 -14.26 5.89
C VAL A 62 -2.87 -13.68 7.06
N GLU A 63 -2.57 -12.44 7.46
CA GLU A 63 -3.34 -11.72 8.49
C GLU A 63 -4.83 -11.61 8.11
N ARG A 64 -5.10 -11.41 6.81
CA ARG A 64 -6.46 -11.42 6.23
C ARG A 64 -7.08 -12.80 6.07
N ARG A 65 -6.41 -13.87 6.49
CA ARG A 65 -6.85 -15.28 6.33
C ARG A 65 -7.10 -15.66 4.88
N LEU A 66 -6.45 -14.99 3.92
CA LEU A 66 -6.52 -15.35 2.52
C LEU A 66 -5.60 -16.55 2.23
N PRO A 67 -5.93 -17.40 1.24
CA PRO A 67 -5.05 -18.49 0.86
C PRO A 67 -3.67 -17.97 0.45
N VAL A 68 -2.59 -18.61 0.92
CA VAL A 68 -1.22 -18.25 0.49
C VAL A 68 -0.87 -18.76 -0.91
N SER A 69 -1.56 -19.83 -1.36
CA SER A 69 -1.39 -20.35 -2.71
C SER A 69 -2.23 -19.54 -3.69
N ARG A 70 -1.54 -18.98 -4.69
CA ARG A 70 -2.13 -18.17 -5.77
C ARG A 70 -3.23 -18.89 -6.54
N GLN A 71 -3.13 -20.21 -6.66
CA GLN A 71 -4.13 -21.05 -7.34
C GLN A 71 -5.50 -21.02 -6.66
N ARG A 72 -5.53 -20.66 -5.36
CA ARG A 72 -6.74 -20.58 -4.54
C ARG A 72 -7.23 -19.14 -4.35
N TRP A 73 -6.56 -18.16 -4.96
CA TRP A 73 -6.99 -16.76 -4.86
C TRP A 73 -8.27 -16.53 -5.65
N ASN A 74 -9.20 -15.80 -5.04
CA ASN A 74 -10.23 -15.13 -5.82
C ASN A 74 -9.58 -13.91 -6.51
N ALA A 75 -9.59 -13.93 -7.84
CA ALA A 75 -8.90 -12.96 -8.69
C ALA A 75 -9.33 -11.50 -8.46
N THR A 76 -10.58 -11.28 -8.03
CA THR A 76 -11.14 -9.94 -7.82
C THR A 76 -11.00 -9.44 -6.38
N THR A 77 -10.45 -10.26 -5.47
CA THR A 77 -10.21 -9.84 -4.09
C THR A 77 -9.26 -8.65 -4.06
N PRO A 78 -9.68 -7.50 -3.49
CA PRO A 78 -8.81 -6.32 -3.33
C PRO A 78 -7.56 -6.68 -2.54
N ILE A 79 -6.40 -6.15 -2.91
CA ILE A 79 -5.16 -6.35 -2.15
C ILE A 79 -5.28 -5.67 -0.80
N LEU A 80 -5.86 -4.45 -0.73
CA LEU A 80 -6.18 -3.75 0.51
C LEU A 80 -7.64 -3.98 0.91
N ALA A 81 -7.87 -4.66 2.04
CA ALA A 81 -9.21 -4.74 2.63
C ALA A 81 -9.67 -3.39 3.17
N SER A 82 -10.98 -3.19 3.20
CA SER A 82 -11.60 -2.12 3.97
C SER A 82 -11.24 -2.27 5.45
N LEU A 83 -10.93 -1.16 6.11
CA LEU A 83 -10.54 -1.18 7.51
C LEU A 83 -11.80 -1.15 8.40
N GLY A 84 -12.27 -2.32 8.82
CA GLY A 84 -13.28 -2.45 9.89
C GLY A 84 -14.74 -2.58 9.47
N GLU A 85 -15.05 -2.71 8.18
CA GLU A 85 -16.44 -2.87 7.70
C GLU A 85 -16.71 -4.21 6.99
N ASP A 86 -15.79 -4.65 6.12
CA ASP A 86 -15.88 -5.94 5.40
C ASP A 86 -14.50 -6.29 4.80
N ASP A 87 -13.93 -7.43 5.19
CA ASP A 87 -12.63 -7.91 4.70
C ASP A 87 -12.66 -8.31 3.21
N GLY A 88 -13.86 -8.52 2.65
CA GLY A 88 -14.10 -8.76 1.23
C GLY A 88 -14.19 -7.49 0.39
N ALA A 89 -14.50 -6.34 1.00
CA ALA A 89 -14.57 -5.04 0.34
C ALA A 89 -13.19 -4.38 0.25
N GLY A 90 -12.96 -3.60 -0.80
CA GLY A 90 -11.72 -2.83 -0.96
C GLY A 90 -11.77 -1.55 -0.14
N ILE A 91 -10.61 -1.11 0.38
CA ILE A 91 -10.52 0.22 1.00
C ILE A 91 -10.81 1.31 -0.04
N THR A 92 -11.54 2.37 0.33
CA THR A 92 -11.75 3.52 -0.56
C THR A 92 -10.62 4.52 -0.46
N ASP A 93 -10.42 5.35 -1.50
CA ASP A 93 -9.46 6.47 -1.48
C ASP A 93 -9.65 7.38 -0.25
N ALA A 94 -10.91 7.70 0.07
CA ALA A 94 -11.26 8.56 1.19
C ALA A 94 -10.91 7.91 2.55
N HIS A 95 -11.16 6.61 2.69
CA HIS A 95 -10.82 5.88 3.91
C HIS A 95 -9.31 5.74 4.07
N LEU A 96 -8.61 5.40 2.98
CA LEU A 96 -7.15 5.34 2.95
C LEU A 96 -6.52 6.70 3.32
N TRP A 97 -7.05 7.80 2.78
CA TRP A 97 -6.62 9.15 3.14
C TRP A 97 -6.80 9.40 4.64
N ARG A 98 -7.97 9.09 5.20
CA ARG A 98 -8.30 9.32 6.61
C ARG A 98 -7.36 8.57 7.54
N VAL A 99 -7.12 7.29 7.27
CA VAL A 99 -6.27 6.43 8.10
C VAL A 99 -4.80 6.84 8.01
N THR A 100 -4.31 7.16 6.81
CA THR A 100 -2.94 7.67 6.62
C THR A 100 -2.75 9.01 7.33
N ARG A 101 -3.75 9.90 7.24
CA ARG A 101 -3.72 11.21 7.91
C ARG A 101 -3.70 11.07 9.43
N TRP A 102 -4.55 10.19 9.97
CA TRP A 102 -4.60 9.89 11.39
C TRP A 102 -3.24 9.37 11.90
N PHE A 103 -2.60 8.45 11.16
CA PHE A 103 -1.28 7.94 11.50
C PHE A 103 -0.24 9.05 11.61
N PHE A 104 -0.13 9.94 10.61
CA PHE A 104 0.83 11.04 10.66
C PHE A 104 0.58 12.04 11.79
N LEU A 105 -0.68 12.31 12.11
CA LEU A 105 -1.03 13.17 13.25
C LEU A 105 -0.62 12.53 14.58
N LYS A 106 -0.84 11.22 14.74
CA LYS A 106 -0.39 10.47 15.92
C LYS A 106 1.13 10.44 16.03
N ALA A 107 1.82 10.14 14.94
CA ALA A 107 3.29 10.16 14.91
C ALA A 107 3.85 11.55 15.26
N ALA A 108 3.25 12.62 14.70
CA ALA A 108 3.65 14.00 15.02
C ALA A 108 3.49 14.34 16.50
N ALA A 109 2.40 13.90 17.14
CA ALA A 109 2.17 14.14 18.56
C ALA A 109 3.19 13.40 19.45
N VAL A 110 3.62 12.20 19.05
CA VAL A 110 4.62 11.42 19.79
C VAL A 110 6.00 12.08 19.75
N ILE A 111 6.41 12.61 18.59
CA ILE A 111 7.77 13.13 18.40
C ILE A 111 7.91 14.64 18.66
N GLU A 112 6.84 15.35 18.98
CA GLU A 112 6.85 16.82 19.05
C GLU A 112 7.82 17.37 20.09
N GLY A 113 7.95 16.71 21.25
CA GLY A 113 8.86 17.12 22.31
C GLY A 113 10.33 17.09 21.88
N ASP A 114 10.72 16.05 21.14
CA ASP A 114 12.13 15.82 20.76
C ASP A 114 12.47 16.41 19.39
N HIS A 115 11.50 16.45 18.48
CA HIS A 115 11.69 16.79 17.06
C HIS A 115 10.56 17.69 16.52
N PRO A 116 10.41 18.92 17.04
CA PRO A 116 9.29 19.80 16.70
C PRO A 116 9.23 20.15 15.19
N VAL A 117 10.38 20.32 14.54
CA VAL A 117 10.45 20.58 13.09
C VAL A 117 9.93 19.38 12.27
N LEU A 118 10.25 18.15 12.69
CA LEU A 118 9.77 16.95 12.02
C LEU A 118 8.27 16.74 12.28
N ALA A 119 7.79 17.03 13.50
CA ALA A 119 6.37 16.99 13.82
C ALA A 119 5.53 17.90 12.91
N VAL A 120 6.02 19.12 12.62
CA VAL A 120 5.37 20.03 11.65
C VAL A 120 5.34 19.43 10.24
N LYS A 121 6.41 18.77 9.80
CA LYS A 121 6.45 18.08 8.49
C LYS A 121 5.43 16.94 8.45
N LEU A 122 5.35 16.10 9.49
CA LEU A 122 4.37 15.01 9.57
C LEU A 122 2.93 15.53 9.55
N ARG A 123 2.62 16.61 10.27
CA ARG A 123 1.29 17.25 10.23
C ARG A 123 0.91 17.78 8.84
N ARG A 124 1.88 18.11 8.01
CA ARG A 124 1.67 18.58 6.62
C ARG A 124 1.70 17.44 5.59
N ALA A 125 2.11 16.24 5.98
CA ALA A 125 2.17 15.09 5.09
C ALA A 125 0.79 14.79 4.48
N ARG A 126 0.80 14.59 3.15
CA ARG A 126 -0.36 14.18 2.36
C ARG A 126 -0.05 12.85 1.68
N PRO A 127 -1.06 11.98 1.42
CA PRO A 127 -0.86 10.65 0.83
C PRO A 127 -0.06 10.57 -0.47
N HIS A 128 0.13 11.69 -1.18
CA HIS A 128 1.07 11.79 -2.31
C HIS A 128 2.53 11.43 -1.96
N TRP A 129 2.85 11.28 -0.67
CA TRP A 129 4.19 10.94 -0.19
C TRP A 129 4.71 9.62 -0.75
N MET A 130 3.83 8.68 -1.14
CA MET A 130 4.24 7.40 -1.74
C MET A 130 5.12 7.61 -2.98
N ARG A 131 4.89 8.67 -3.78
CA ARG A 131 5.69 8.94 -4.99
C ARG A 131 7.02 9.67 -4.73
N HIS A 132 7.32 10.10 -3.51
CA HIS A 132 8.52 10.91 -3.22
C HIS A 132 9.73 10.12 -2.70
N ALA A 133 9.63 8.81 -2.51
CA ALA A 133 10.72 7.98 -2.00
C ALA A 133 11.76 7.54 -3.05
N THR A 134 11.48 7.68 -4.35
CA THR A 134 12.36 7.19 -5.44
C THR A 134 13.12 8.29 -6.18
N GLN A 135 13.41 9.42 -5.53
CA GLN A 135 14.46 10.33 -5.97
C GLN A 135 15.47 10.49 -4.84
N GLY A 136 16.32 9.48 -4.72
CA GLY A 136 17.60 9.51 -4.03
C GLY A 136 18.67 9.07 -5.02
#